data_AF-A0A7R9PUJ7-F1
#
_entry.id   AF-A0A7R9PUJ7-F1
#
_cell.length_a   1.000
_cell.length_b   1.000
_cell.length_c   1.000
_cell.angle_alpha   90.00
_cell.angle_beta   90.00
_cell.angle_gamma   90.00
#
_symmetry.space_group_name_H-M   'P 1'
#
loop_
_entity.id
_entity.type
_entity.pdbx_description
1 polymer ?
#
loop_
_entity_poly.entity_id
_entity_poly.type
_entity_poly.pdbx_seq_one_letter_code
_entity_poly.pdbx_strand_id
1 'polypeptide(L)'
;MVSTSDSNHNLFYLITLWGFLNALIPLIINSIVSVFFNETQMETCLRRQMRDLKTELSDISMSDEFAKYAKIQRKLNKAKDQLKSESDAQTLYRIKARFILYGIFYITSALVTVWLMWNYRYEVLFRLPDNLFWPFGFILAFPTGVSGAIGITPWTIITTFVGRQLVKLVSL
;
A
#
# COMPACT_ATOMS: atom_id res chain seq x y z
N MET A 1 22.55 34.49 27.06
CA MET A 1 22.77 33.04 27.18
C MET A 1 22.02 32.38 26.04
N VAL A 2 22.73 32.21 24.94
CA VAL A 2 22.24 31.80 23.61
C VAL A 2 23.05 30.57 23.25
N SER A 3 22.42 29.40 23.40
CA SER A 3 22.87 28.13 22.80
C SER A 3 21.61 27.40 22.33
N THR A 4 20.98 27.92 21.28
CA THR A 4 19.89 27.27 20.54
C THR A 4 20.15 27.32 19.03
N SER A 5 21.44 27.26 18.66
CA SER A 5 21.92 27.21 17.28
C SER A 5 22.58 25.87 16.94
N ASP A 6 22.31 24.82 17.72
CA ASP A 6 22.48 23.45 17.24
C ASP A 6 21.10 23.03 16.75
N SER A 7 20.77 23.44 15.51
CA SER A 7 19.63 22.86 14.81
C SER A 7 19.85 21.35 14.82
N ASN A 8 18.98 20.62 15.52
CA ASN A 8 19.13 19.18 15.75
C ASN A 8 19.04 18.44 14.40
N HIS A 9 20.14 18.43 13.62
CA HIS A 9 20.26 17.76 12.34
C HIS A 9 19.85 16.29 12.48
N ASN A 10 20.15 15.69 13.65
CA ASN A 10 19.70 14.36 14.04
C ASN A 10 18.17 14.20 14.00
N LEU A 11 17.41 15.17 14.51
CA LEU A 11 15.95 15.14 14.48
C LEU A 11 15.44 15.20 13.03
N PHE A 12 16.05 16.07 12.22
CA PHE A 12 15.71 16.18 10.80
C PHE A 12 15.97 14.85 10.05
N TYR A 13 17.14 14.25 10.24
CA TYR A 13 17.48 12.95 9.65
C TYR A 13 16.57 11.83 10.17
N LEU A 14 16.22 11.84 11.45
CA LEU A 14 15.31 10.85 12.03
C LEU A 14 13.90 10.93 11.43
N ILE A 15 13.34 12.14 11.29
CA ILE A 15 11.98 12.31 10.75
C ILE A 15 11.94 12.03 9.24
N THR A 16 12.96 12.48 8.50
CA THR A 16 13.06 12.18 7.06
C THR A 16 13.20 10.67 6.83
N LEU A 17 14.06 10.00 7.59
CA LEU A 17 14.21 8.54 7.55
C LEU A 17 12.91 7.84 7.94
N TRP A 18 12.24 8.30 9.00
CA TRP A 18 10.96 7.75 9.44
C TRP A 18 9.86 7.91 8.37
N GLY A 19 9.72 9.10 7.77
CA GLY A 19 8.77 9.34 6.68
C GLY A 19 9.07 8.48 5.45
N PHE A 20 10.35 8.30 5.12
CA PHE A 20 10.77 7.43 4.02
C PHE A 20 10.47 5.95 4.31
N LEU A 21 10.74 5.46 5.52
CA LEU A 21 10.35 4.11 5.96
C LEU A 21 8.84 3.90 5.84
N ASN A 22 8.04 4.89 6.23
CA ASN A 22 6.59 4.86 6.07
C ASN A 22 6.14 4.81 4.60
N ALA A 23 6.91 5.39 3.68
CA ALA A 23 6.67 5.29 2.26
C ALA A 23 6.95 3.87 1.70
N LEU A 24 7.87 3.13 2.32
CA LEU A 24 8.20 1.75 1.94
C LEU A 24 7.22 0.71 2.51
N ILE A 25 6.40 1.05 3.52
CA ILE A 25 5.37 0.14 4.08
C ILE A 25 4.56 -0.61 3.01
N PRO A 26 3.92 0.05 2.03
CA PRO A 26 3.15 -0.65 1.00
C PRO A 26 4.01 -1.60 0.15
N LEU A 27 5.29 -1.27 -0.10
CA LEU A 27 6.20 -2.18 -0.80
C LEU A 27 6.54 -3.40 0.04
N ILE A 28 6.85 -3.20 1.32
CA ILE A 28 7.21 -4.29 2.23
C ILE A 28 6.00 -5.22 2.40
N ILE A 29 4.81 -4.68 2.61
CA ILE A 29 3.58 -5.48 2.74
C ILE A 29 3.27 -6.19 1.42
N ASN A 30 3.36 -5.51 0.27
CA ASN A 30 3.15 -6.17 -1.01
C ASN A 30 4.21 -7.23 -1.29
N SER A 31 5.46 -7.01 -0.89
CA SER A 31 6.55 -7.97 -1.02
C SER A 31 6.31 -9.19 -0.14
N ILE A 32 5.97 -9.00 1.14
CA ILE A 32 5.60 -10.08 2.06
C ILE A 32 4.40 -10.85 1.52
N VAL A 33 3.30 -10.16 1.19
CA VAL A 33 2.10 -10.79 0.61
C VAL A 33 2.40 -11.44 -0.75
N SER A 34 3.34 -10.92 -1.52
CA SER A 34 3.79 -11.58 -2.74
C SER A 34 4.60 -12.82 -2.39
N VAL A 35 5.62 -12.78 -1.54
CA VAL A 35 6.47 -13.94 -1.22
C VAL A 35 5.65 -15.08 -0.57
N PHE A 36 4.76 -14.76 0.38
CA PHE A 36 3.91 -15.75 1.03
C PHE A 36 2.77 -16.28 0.16
N PHE A 37 2.31 -15.53 -0.84
CA PHE A 37 1.21 -15.94 -1.72
C PHE A 37 1.64 -16.14 -3.20
N ASN A 38 2.91 -15.96 -3.56
CA ASN A 38 3.45 -16.18 -4.91
C ASN A 38 3.59 -17.67 -5.21
N GLU A 39 3.46 -18.52 -4.20
CA GLU A 39 3.34 -19.96 -4.38
C GLU A 39 2.04 -20.37 -5.09
N THR A 40 1.04 -19.48 -5.15
CA THR A 40 -0.19 -19.78 -5.89
C THR A 40 -0.07 -19.31 -7.34
N GLN A 41 0.35 -20.28 -8.17
CA GLN A 41 0.15 -20.40 -9.62
C GLN A 41 -1.32 -20.23 -10.09
N MET A 42 -2.18 -19.62 -9.29
CA MET A 42 -3.64 -19.67 -9.33
C MET A 42 -4.24 -18.55 -10.17
N GLU A 43 -3.61 -17.38 -10.23
CA GLU A 43 -4.00 -16.30 -11.16
C GLU A 43 -3.76 -16.72 -12.63
N THR A 44 -2.67 -17.46 -12.86
CA THR A 44 -2.30 -18.07 -14.14
C THR A 44 -3.18 -19.26 -14.47
N CYS A 45 -3.57 -20.06 -13.47
CA CYS A 45 -4.48 -21.20 -13.61
C CYS A 45 -5.91 -20.76 -13.99
N LEU A 46 -6.47 -19.73 -13.34
CA LEU A 46 -7.78 -19.14 -13.68
C LEU A 46 -7.82 -18.58 -15.11
N ARG A 47 -6.74 -17.94 -15.57
CA ARG A 47 -6.61 -17.46 -16.95
C ARG A 47 -6.27 -18.56 -17.98
N ARG A 48 -5.70 -19.69 -17.56
CA ARG A 48 -5.45 -20.87 -18.43
C ARG A 48 -6.72 -21.68 -18.63
N GLN A 49 -7.44 -21.99 -17.55
CA GLN A 49 -8.71 -22.75 -17.64
C GLN A 49 -9.78 -22.01 -18.44
N MET A 50 -9.84 -20.67 -18.37
CA MET A 50 -10.72 -19.87 -19.23
C MET A 50 -10.35 -19.91 -20.73
N ARG A 51 -9.07 -20.14 -21.05
CA ARG A 51 -8.60 -20.27 -22.44
C ARG A 51 -8.74 -21.70 -22.95
N ASP A 52 -8.33 -22.68 -22.17
CA ASP A 52 -8.40 -24.09 -22.55
C ASP A 52 -9.86 -24.54 -22.79
N LEU A 53 -10.79 -24.10 -21.95
CA LEU A 53 -12.23 -24.32 -22.19
C LEU A 53 -12.75 -23.66 -23.47
N LYS A 54 -12.22 -22.48 -23.81
CA LYS A 54 -12.67 -21.71 -24.98
C LYS A 54 -12.13 -22.34 -26.26
N THR A 55 -10.97 -22.97 -26.19
CA THR A 55 -10.33 -23.72 -27.28
C THR A 55 -10.99 -25.09 -27.48
N GLU A 56 -11.36 -25.81 -26.41
CA GLU A 56 -12.06 -27.10 -26.49
C GLU A 56 -13.51 -26.94 -26.99
N LEU A 57 -14.16 -25.81 -26.71
CA LEU A 57 -15.47 -25.45 -27.29
C LEU A 57 -15.40 -25.08 -28.78
N SER A 58 -14.25 -24.62 -29.29
CA SER A 58 -14.11 -24.22 -30.71
C SER A 58 -13.81 -25.40 -31.65
N ASP A 59 -13.46 -26.56 -31.10
CA ASP A 59 -13.04 -27.74 -31.87
C ASP A 59 -14.14 -28.81 -31.99
N ILE A 60 -15.29 -28.63 -31.33
CA ILE A 60 -16.42 -29.57 -31.39
C ILE A 60 -17.52 -29.02 -32.32
N SER A 61 -17.61 -29.65 -33.49
CA SER A 61 -18.67 -29.48 -34.49
C SER A 61 -20.07 -29.55 -33.85
N MET A 62 -20.86 -28.51 -34.06
CA MET A 62 -22.12 -28.21 -33.39
C MET A 62 -23.32 -29.09 -33.84
N SER A 63 -23.13 -30.09 -34.74
CA SER A 63 -24.25 -30.67 -35.47
C SER A 63 -24.85 -31.98 -34.94
N ASP A 64 -24.12 -32.87 -34.25
CA ASP A 64 -24.63 -34.26 -34.04
C ASP A 64 -24.65 -34.82 -32.60
N GLU A 65 -24.02 -34.20 -31.60
CA GLU A 65 -23.94 -34.76 -30.22
C GLU A 65 -24.40 -33.81 -29.10
N PHE A 66 -25.49 -33.07 -29.31
CA PHE A 66 -26.02 -32.07 -28.35
C PHE A 66 -26.26 -32.63 -26.93
N ALA A 67 -26.67 -33.90 -26.81
CA ALA A 67 -26.90 -34.55 -25.53
C ALA A 67 -25.59 -34.85 -24.76
N LYS A 68 -24.51 -35.24 -25.45
CA LYS A 68 -23.20 -35.43 -24.82
C LYS A 68 -22.55 -34.09 -24.51
N TYR A 69 -22.69 -33.10 -25.39
CA TYR A 69 -22.23 -31.73 -25.17
C TYR A 69 -22.90 -31.09 -23.94
N ALA A 70 -24.22 -31.20 -23.79
CA ALA A 70 -24.95 -30.70 -22.62
C ALA A 70 -24.53 -31.41 -21.30
N LYS A 71 -24.23 -32.71 -21.38
CA LYS A 71 -23.77 -33.50 -20.22
C LYS A 71 -22.34 -33.11 -19.79
N ILE A 72 -21.46 -32.85 -20.77
CA ILE A 72 -20.10 -32.35 -20.54
C ILE A 72 -20.15 -30.92 -19.99
N GLN A 73 -20.97 -30.03 -20.57
CA GLN A 73 -21.10 -28.65 -20.11
C GLN A 73 -21.67 -28.52 -18.69
N ARG A 74 -22.59 -29.41 -18.28
CA ARG A 74 -23.05 -29.48 -16.87
C ARG A 74 -21.96 -29.96 -15.92
N LYS A 75 -21.17 -30.96 -16.30
CA LYS A 75 -20.01 -31.40 -15.50
C LYS A 75 -18.98 -30.28 -15.38
N LEU A 76 -18.78 -29.53 -16.46
CA LEU A 76 -17.85 -28.42 -16.50
C LEU A 76 -18.34 -27.24 -15.66
N ASN A 77 -19.61 -26.84 -15.76
CA ASN A 77 -20.18 -25.82 -14.87
C ASN A 77 -20.08 -26.24 -13.39
N LYS A 78 -20.28 -27.52 -13.07
CA LYS A 78 -20.13 -28.02 -11.70
C LYS A 78 -18.69 -27.94 -11.20
N ALA A 79 -17.72 -28.31 -12.02
CA ALA A 79 -16.29 -28.18 -11.69
C ALA A 79 -15.86 -26.70 -11.59
N LYS A 80 -16.42 -25.84 -12.44
CA LYS A 80 -16.19 -24.39 -12.44
C LYS A 80 -16.78 -23.71 -11.20
N ASP A 81 -17.96 -24.12 -10.75
CA ASP A 81 -18.57 -23.61 -9.52
C ASP A 81 -17.79 -24.05 -8.27
N GLN A 82 -17.35 -25.32 -8.23
CA GLN A 82 -16.49 -25.80 -7.13
C GLN A 82 -15.17 -25.04 -7.09
N LEU A 83 -14.51 -24.90 -8.24
CA LEU A 83 -13.24 -24.17 -8.34
C LEU A 83 -13.40 -22.67 -8.04
N LYS A 84 -14.54 -22.06 -8.43
CA LYS A 84 -14.82 -20.65 -8.14
C LYS A 84 -15.04 -20.41 -6.65
N SER A 85 -15.74 -21.32 -5.97
CA SER A 85 -15.94 -21.23 -4.52
C SER A 85 -14.63 -21.31 -3.74
N GLU A 86 -13.71 -22.19 -4.15
CA GLU A 86 -12.38 -22.28 -3.56
C GLU A 86 -11.48 -21.09 -3.94
N SER A 87 -11.55 -20.59 -5.18
CA SER A 87 -10.77 -19.43 -5.59
C SER A 87 -11.23 -18.13 -4.92
N ASP A 88 -12.54 -17.98 -4.71
CA ASP A 88 -13.11 -16.83 -4.04
C ASP A 88 -12.74 -16.86 -2.56
N ALA A 89 -12.79 -18.03 -1.91
CA ALA A 89 -12.32 -18.20 -0.54
C ALA A 89 -10.84 -17.81 -0.39
N GLN A 90 -9.95 -18.34 -1.23
CA GLN A 90 -8.51 -18.03 -1.19
C GLN A 90 -8.21 -16.55 -1.46
N THR A 91 -8.94 -15.92 -2.39
CA THR A 91 -8.82 -14.48 -2.67
C THR A 91 -9.23 -13.65 -1.46
N LEU A 92 -10.33 -14.03 -0.79
CA LEU A 92 -10.78 -13.39 0.45
C LEU A 92 -9.75 -13.53 1.57
N TYR A 93 -9.12 -14.70 1.74
CA TYR A 93 -8.04 -14.88 2.72
C TYR A 93 -6.84 -13.97 2.44
N ARG A 94 -6.43 -13.84 1.18
CA ARG A 94 -5.33 -12.95 0.77
C ARG A 94 -5.64 -11.48 1.04
N ILE A 95 -6.85 -11.05 0.69
CA ILE A 95 -7.31 -9.68 0.96
C ILE A 95 -7.36 -9.44 2.47
N LYS A 96 -7.93 -10.37 3.25
CA LYS A 96 -7.97 -10.28 4.71
C LYS A 96 -6.57 -10.20 5.32
N ALA A 97 -5.64 -11.06 4.91
CA ALA A 97 -4.26 -11.05 5.39
C ALA A 97 -3.56 -9.73 5.06
N ARG A 98 -3.72 -9.23 3.82
CA ARG A 98 -3.21 -7.92 3.41
C ARG A 98 -3.79 -6.79 4.27
N PHE A 99 -5.10 -6.76 4.49
CA PHE A 99 -5.76 -5.76 5.34
C PHE A 99 -5.27 -5.80 6.79
N ILE A 100 -5.10 -7.00 7.37
CA ILE A 100 -4.58 -7.16 8.72
C ILE A 100 -3.15 -6.63 8.82
N LEU A 101 -2.27 -6.99 7.87
CA LEU A 101 -0.89 -6.49 7.82
C LEU A 101 -0.86 -4.96 7.69
N TYR A 102 -1.62 -4.39 6.77
CA TYR A 102 -1.73 -2.93 6.66
C TYR A 102 -2.23 -2.31 7.97
N GLY A 103 -3.26 -2.88 8.59
CA GLY A 103 -3.79 -2.41 9.86
C GLY A 103 -2.70 -2.36 10.94
N ILE A 104 -1.97 -3.46 11.16
CA ILE A 104 -0.91 -3.54 12.18
C ILE A 104 0.19 -2.52 11.89
N PHE A 105 0.76 -2.52 10.68
CA PHE A 105 1.85 -1.60 10.33
C PHE A 105 1.44 -0.13 10.41
N TYR A 106 0.23 0.23 9.96
CA TYR A 106 -0.25 1.60 10.07
C TYR A 106 -0.52 2.01 11.51
N ILE A 107 -1.13 1.14 12.33
CA ILE A 107 -1.35 1.43 13.76
C ILE A 107 -0.02 1.62 14.48
N THR A 108 0.96 0.74 14.27
CA THR A 108 2.31 0.89 14.82
C THR A 108 2.95 2.19 14.35
N SER A 109 2.84 2.53 13.06
CA SER A 109 3.41 3.78 12.54
C SER A 109 2.77 5.03 13.16
N ALA A 110 1.45 5.00 13.38
CA ALA A 110 0.71 6.08 13.99
C ALA A 110 1.13 6.25 15.45
N LEU A 111 1.30 5.15 16.20
CA LEU A 111 1.77 5.16 17.57
C LEU A 111 3.16 5.79 17.70
N VAL A 112 4.10 5.40 16.83
CA VAL A 112 5.45 5.99 16.79
C VAL A 112 5.40 7.46 16.42
N THR A 113 4.53 7.85 15.47
CA THR A 113 4.38 9.26 15.08
C THR A 113 3.82 10.10 16.23
N VAL A 114 2.83 9.59 16.98
CA VAL A 114 2.28 10.26 18.17
C VAL A 114 3.33 10.36 19.27
N TRP A 115 4.12 9.30 19.48
CA TRP A 115 5.23 9.31 20.44
C TRP A 115 6.29 10.35 20.07
N LEU A 116 6.66 10.43 18.79
CA LEU A 116 7.61 11.42 18.27
C LEU A 116 7.06 12.85 18.43
N MET A 117 5.78 13.05 18.14
CA MET A 117 5.10 14.34 18.36
C MET A 117 5.08 14.75 19.84
N TRP A 118 4.93 13.80 20.76
CA TRP A 118 4.95 14.08 22.20
C TRP A 118 6.35 14.50 22.67
N ASN A 119 7.38 13.79 22.21
CA ASN A 119 8.76 14.05 22.63
C ASN A 119 9.35 15.34 22.04
N TYR A 120 8.98 15.69 20.81
CA TYR A 120 9.58 16.82 20.05
C TYR A 120 8.60 17.98 19.78
N ARG A 121 7.58 18.14 20.63
CA ARG A 121 6.48 19.11 20.45
C ARG A 121 6.92 20.56 20.25
N TYR A 122 8.09 20.95 20.76
CA TYR A 122 8.57 22.34 20.77
C TYR A 122 9.76 22.61 19.83
N GLU A 123 10.23 21.60 19.09
CA GLU A 123 11.36 21.78 18.18
C GLU A 123 10.90 22.07 16.76
N VAL A 124 11.39 23.18 16.20
CA VAL A 124 11.13 23.58 14.81
C VAL A 124 12.22 23.01 13.90
N LEU A 125 11.82 22.32 12.82
CA LEU A 125 12.77 21.66 11.91
C LEU A 125 13.48 22.64 10.99
N PHE A 126 12.77 23.67 10.55
CA PHE A 126 13.29 24.67 9.62
C PHE A 126 12.59 26.00 9.84
N ARG A 127 13.34 27.10 9.83
CA ARG A 127 12.80 28.47 9.76
C ARG A 127 12.88 28.94 8.32
N LEU A 128 11.72 29.25 7.75
CA LEU A 128 11.55 29.89 6.45
C LEU A 128 11.11 31.35 6.62
N PRO A 129 11.39 32.21 5.63
CA PRO A 129 10.92 33.57 5.64
C PRO A 129 9.38 33.62 5.56
N ASP A 130 8.76 34.44 6.42
CA ASP A 130 7.31 34.48 6.72
C ASP A 130 6.39 34.69 5.51
N ASN A 131 6.95 35.15 4.40
CA ASN A 131 6.26 35.54 3.17
C ASN A 131 6.20 34.43 2.10
N LEU A 132 6.88 33.29 2.26
CA LEU A 132 6.95 32.28 1.20
C LEU A 132 5.68 31.41 1.06
N PHE A 133 4.91 31.23 2.13
CA PHE A 133 3.79 30.27 2.19
C PHE A 133 2.46 30.83 2.69
N TRP A 134 2.23 32.13 2.57
CA TRP A 134 0.93 32.75 2.87
C TRP A 134 -0.13 32.28 1.84
N PRO A 135 -1.31 31.73 2.23
CA PRO A 135 -1.94 31.63 3.56
C PRO A 135 -1.80 30.26 4.28
N PHE A 136 -1.12 29.28 3.69
CA PHE A 136 -1.00 27.92 4.23
C PHE A 136 0.00 27.78 5.40
N GLY A 137 0.69 28.87 5.76
CA GLY A 137 1.66 28.91 6.86
C GLY A 137 1.14 28.33 8.18
N PHE A 138 -0.16 28.46 8.49
CA PHE A 138 -0.77 27.85 9.68
C PHE A 138 -0.74 26.31 9.66
N ILE A 139 -1.00 25.69 8.50
CA ILE A 139 -0.96 24.23 8.35
C ILE A 139 0.49 23.73 8.41
N LEU A 140 1.43 24.50 7.84
CA LEU A 140 2.85 24.17 7.91
C LEU A 140 3.42 24.37 9.33
N ALA A 141 2.91 25.33 10.10
CA ALA A 141 3.37 25.61 11.46
C ALA A 141 2.77 24.69 12.52
N PHE A 142 1.81 23.83 12.18
CA PHE A 142 1.24 22.88 13.14
C PHE A 142 2.26 21.77 13.48
N PRO A 143 2.56 21.46 14.76
CA PRO A 143 1.92 21.89 16.02
C PRO A 143 2.64 23.02 16.80
N THR A 144 3.75 23.54 16.28
CA THR A 144 4.61 24.52 16.97
C THR A 144 4.06 25.94 16.99
N GLY A 145 3.19 26.31 16.03
CA GLY A 145 2.50 27.60 15.98
C GLY A 145 3.40 28.80 15.67
N VAL A 146 4.66 28.55 15.31
CA VAL A 146 5.64 29.60 14.98
C VAL A 146 5.50 29.98 13.51
N SER A 147 5.26 31.27 13.25
CA SER A 147 5.23 31.82 11.88
C SER A 147 6.55 31.52 11.16
N GLY A 148 6.47 31.07 9.92
CA GLY A 148 7.63 30.71 9.11
C GLY A 148 8.28 29.36 9.44
N ALA A 149 7.81 28.59 10.44
CA ALA A 149 8.39 27.28 10.74
C ALA A 149 7.65 26.10 10.08
N ILE A 150 8.38 25.06 9.67
CA ILE A 150 7.77 23.77 9.28
C ILE A 150 7.74 22.85 10.51
N GLY A 151 6.53 22.45 10.90
CA GLY A 151 6.29 21.46 11.94
C GLY A 151 6.59 20.03 11.49
N ILE A 152 6.71 19.14 12.48
CA ILE A 152 7.05 17.73 12.29
C ILE A 152 5.99 16.99 11.47
N THR A 153 4.72 17.27 11.73
CA THR A 153 3.57 16.62 11.08
C THR A 153 3.52 16.91 9.57
N PRO A 154 3.49 18.17 9.09
CA PRO A 154 3.49 18.46 7.67
C PRO A 154 4.76 17.95 6.96
N TRP A 155 5.93 18.04 7.60
CA TRP A 155 7.17 17.49 7.03
C TRP A 155 7.13 15.97 6.84
N THR A 156 6.58 15.24 7.82
CA THR A 156 6.41 13.77 7.74
C THR A 156 5.46 13.39 6.61
N ILE A 157 4.39 14.17 6.40
CA ILE A 157 3.44 13.95 5.30
C ILE A 157 4.12 14.16 3.95
N ILE A 158 4.88 15.25 3.79
CA ILE A 158 5.59 15.57 2.54
C ILE A 158 6.60 14.48 2.21
N THR A 159 7.45 14.09 3.17
CA THR A 159 8.47 13.05 2.97
C THR A 159 7.85 11.70 2.64
N THR A 160 6.76 11.33 3.31
CA THR A 160 6.01 10.10 3.01
C THR A 160 5.39 10.15 1.61
N PHE A 161 4.81 11.30 1.22
CA PHE A 161 4.20 11.48 -0.10
C PHE A 161 5.24 11.38 -1.22
N VAL A 162 6.34 12.12 -1.10
CA VAL A 162 7.45 12.10 -2.06
C VAL A 162 8.05 10.69 -2.15
N GLY A 163 8.31 10.04 -1.01
CA GLY A 163 8.80 8.67 -0.98
C GLY A 163 7.87 7.70 -1.71
N ARG A 164 6.55 7.83 -1.52
CA ARG A 164 5.56 6.98 -2.21
C ARG A 164 5.55 7.21 -3.72
N GLN A 165 5.72 8.45 -4.17
CA GLN A 165 5.78 8.75 -5.60
C GLN A 165 7.05 8.21 -6.24
N LEU A 166 8.20 8.36 -5.57
CA LEU A 166 9.46 7.77 -6.02
C LEU A 166 9.36 6.24 -6.15
N VAL A 167 8.82 5.60 -5.12
CA VAL A 167 8.57 4.16 -5.11
C VAL A 167 7.70 3.73 -6.29
N LYS A 168 6.61 4.45 -6.54
CA LYS A 168 5.71 4.15 -7.67
C LYS A 168 6.40 4.31 -9.01
N LEU A 169 7.20 5.36 -9.18
CA LEU A 169 7.95 5.62 -10.40
C LEU A 169 9.00 4.53 -10.67
N VAL A 170 9.69 4.03 -9.64
CA VAL A 170 10.67 2.94 -9.77
C VAL A 170 10.00 1.60 -10.09
N SER A 171 8.75 1.41 -9.66
CA SER A 171 7.98 0.18 -9.91
C SER A 171 7.22 0.14 -11.24
N LEU A 172 7.27 1.21 -12.04
CA LEU A 172 6.56 1.40 -13.32
C LEU A 172 7.47 1.05 -14.50
#